data_AF-A0A3D1QYQ7-F1
#
_entry.id   AF-A0A3D1QYQ7-F1
#
_cell.length_a   1.000
_cell.length_b   1.000
_cell.length_c   1.000
_cell.angle_alpha   90.00
_cell.angle_beta   90.00
_cell.angle_gamma   90.00
#
_symmetry.space_group_name_H-M   'P 1'
#
loop_
_entity.id
_entity.type
_entity.pdbx_description
1 polymer ?
#
loop_
_entity_poly.entity_id
_entity_poly.type
_entity_poly.pdbx_seq_one_letter_code
_entity_poly.pdbx_strand_id
1 'polypeptide(L)'
;MFTGAPVLDSPAMTSDSHPFAEYRRRAERCRKTLARLERWSLALANTRLTLFLLALALAGLGWWGKLPATALWAALGLGLGFLVAAVAHDRVLSAGERARHRLAINERGLARLEDRWAELPQLGEAYDDPSHPYAHDLDLFGRSSLFQLLDATTTRWGEERLAGWLRQGAPSSEIASRQQAVAELAPLVELREELEAEGRMLAETKPDPARMLAWAESKRPARFARVSRWLPFALPPLTLALYLAGDFGLLPARLWFAGLGAQAAIAFFAS
;
A
#
# COMPACT_ATOMS: atom_id res chain seq x y z
N MET A 1 13.28 30.37 -47.65
CA MET A 1 13.17 31.39 -46.59
C MET A 1 12.02 30.97 -45.68
N PHE A 2 12.29 30.02 -44.78
CA PHE A 2 11.38 29.62 -43.70
C PHE A 2 12.19 29.76 -42.42
N THR A 3 11.79 30.74 -41.63
CA THR A 3 12.38 31.16 -40.37
C THR A 3 12.34 30.02 -39.35
N GLY A 4 13.50 29.70 -38.79
CA GLY A 4 13.64 28.76 -37.69
C GLY A 4 12.81 29.23 -36.49
N ALA A 5 11.93 28.35 -36.03
CA ALA A 5 11.25 28.54 -34.76
C ALA A 5 12.29 28.45 -33.63
N PRO A 6 12.20 29.31 -32.59
CA PRO A 6 13.10 29.24 -31.46
C PRO A 6 12.85 27.93 -30.72
N VAL A 7 13.90 27.10 -30.62
CA VAL A 7 13.98 26.03 -29.63
C VAL A 7 13.78 26.71 -28.28
N LEU A 8 12.67 26.41 -27.61
CA LEU A 8 12.43 26.87 -26.26
C LEU A 8 13.55 26.32 -25.39
N ASP A 9 14.45 27.21 -24.96
CA ASP A 9 15.44 26.94 -23.91
C ASP A 9 14.67 26.43 -22.68
N SER A 10 14.63 25.10 -22.56
CA SER A 10 14.17 24.47 -21.32
C SER A 10 15.11 24.93 -20.22
N PRO A 11 14.58 25.41 -19.07
CA PRO A 11 15.41 25.78 -17.95
C PRO A 11 16.30 24.58 -17.62
N ALA A 12 17.61 24.81 -17.70
CA ALA A 12 18.64 23.81 -17.53
C ALA A 12 18.30 22.85 -16.38
N MET A 13 18.11 21.57 -16.70
CA MET A 13 18.31 20.50 -15.73
C MET A 13 19.63 20.81 -15.03
N THR A 14 19.61 20.96 -13.71
CA THR A 14 20.82 21.16 -12.92
C THR A 14 21.81 20.05 -13.28
N SER A 15 22.91 20.46 -13.92
CA SER A 15 23.85 19.62 -14.70
C SER A 15 24.68 18.62 -13.88
N ASP A 16 24.36 18.32 -12.62
CA ASP A 16 25.28 17.60 -11.73
C ASP A 16 24.79 16.25 -11.21
N SER A 17 23.63 15.74 -11.65
CA SER A 17 23.20 14.38 -11.27
C SER A 17 22.70 13.58 -12.46
N HIS A 18 23.59 12.72 -12.98
CA HIS A 18 23.24 11.66 -13.91
C HIS A 18 22.03 10.86 -13.37
N PRO A 19 20.96 10.58 -14.14
CA PRO A 19 19.74 9.91 -13.64
C PRO A 19 20.02 8.62 -12.86
N PHE A 20 21.03 7.87 -13.30
CA PHE A 20 21.56 6.71 -12.59
C PHE A 20 21.97 7.00 -11.14
N ALA A 21 22.73 8.08 -10.91
CA ALA A 21 23.20 8.47 -9.58
C ALA A 21 22.02 8.86 -8.68
N GLU A 22 20.99 9.51 -9.24
CA GLU A 22 19.77 9.87 -8.52
C GLU A 22 19.01 8.62 -8.06
N TYR A 23 18.70 7.70 -8.99
CA TYR A 23 18.02 6.45 -8.66
C TYR A 23 18.82 5.62 -7.64
N ARG A 24 20.15 5.54 -7.79
CA ARG A 24 21.02 4.82 -6.86
C ARG A 24 20.97 5.42 -5.46
N ARG A 25 21.09 6.74 -5.34
CA ARG A 25 21.03 7.45 -4.07
C ARG A 25 19.68 7.25 -3.36
N ARG A 26 18.58 7.30 -4.11
CA ARG A 26 17.22 7.07 -3.59
C ARG A 26 17.00 5.63 -3.18
N ALA A 27 17.44 4.66 -4.00
CA ALA A 27 17.37 3.24 -3.66
C ALA A 27 18.13 2.95 -2.35
N GLU A 28 19.36 3.45 -2.20
CA GLU A 28 20.14 3.29 -0.96
C GLU A 28 19.46 3.91 0.26
N ARG A 29 18.85 5.10 0.10
CA ARG A 29 18.05 5.73 1.17
C ARG A 29 16.87 4.84 1.56
N CYS A 30 16.14 4.28 0.59
CA CYS A 30 15.01 3.40 0.84
C CYS A 30 15.46 2.09 1.53
N ARG A 31 16.57 1.47 1.10
CA ARG A 31 17.14 0.27 1.75
C ARG A 31 17.51 0.54 3.21
N LYS A 32 18.17 1.66 3.51
CA LYS A 32 18.52 2.05 4.89
C LYS A 32 17.27 2.24 5.76
N THR A 33 16.25 2.88 5.23
CA THR A 33 14.96 3.08 5.92
C THR A 33 14.26 1.74 6.16
N LEU A 34 14.19 0.88 5.15
CA LEU A 34 13.57 -0.45 5.26
C LEU A 34 14.28 -1.31 6.31
N ALA A 35 15.62 -1.41 6.27
CA ALA A 35 16.39 -2.17 7.26
C ALA A 35 16.27 -1.60 8.69
N ARG A 36 16.02 -0.29 8.85
CA ARG A 36 15.69 0.29 10.15
C ARG A 36 14.29 -0.14 10.59
N LEU A 37 13.29 -0.04 9.73
CA LEU A 37 11.90 -0.39 10.04
C LEU A 37 11.73 -1.88 10.33
N GLU A 38 12.43 -2.77 9.62
CA GLU A 38 12.43 -4.22 9.89
C GLU A 38 12.96 -4.54 11.29
N ARG A 39 14.05 -3.87 11.72
CA ARG A 39 14.57 -4.01 13.09
C ARG A 39 13.56 -3.56 14.14
N TRP A 40 12.87 -2.44 13.90
CA TRP A 40 11.80 -1.97 14.79
C TRP A 40 10.59 -2.90 14.80
N SER A 41 10.24 -3.47 13.65
CA SER A 41 9.15 -4.44 13.51
C SER A 41 9.41 -5.67 14.38
N LEU A 42 10.63 -6.24 14.29
CA LEU A 42 11.08 -7.37 15.09
C LEU A 42 11.10 -7.04 16.60
N ALA A 43 11.63 -5.86 16.97
CA ALA A 43 11.67 -5.42 18.35
C ALA A 43 10.25 -5.26 18.95
N LEU A 44 9.31 -4.70 18.18
CA LEU A 44 7.91 -4.55 18.60
C LEU A 44 7.18 -5.90 18.68
N ALA A 45 7.45 -6.83 17.76
CA ALA A 45 6.92 -8.18 17.81
C ALA A 45 7.39 -8.91 19.09
N ASN A 46 8.69 -8.87 19.40
CA ASN A 46 9.25 -9.46 20.61
C ASN A 46 8.74 -8.78 21.89
N THR A 47 8.53 -7.46 21.85
CA THR A 47 7.94 -6.70 22.96
C THR A 47 6.52 -7.18 23.24
N ARG A 48 5.69 -7.33 22.20
CA ARG A 48 4.31 -7.85 22.33
C ARG A 48 4.29 -9.27 22.87
N LEU A 49 5.20 -10.13 22.42
CA LEU A 49 5.34 -11.49 22.95
C LEU A 49 5.69 -11.48 24.43
N THR A 50 6.68 -10.67 24.83
CA THR A 50 7.07 -10.51 26.23
C THR A 50 5.90 -10.01 27.09
N LEU A 51 5.17 -9.00 26.62
CA LEU A 51 3.99 -8.47 27.33
C LEU A 51 2.88 -9.51 27.47
N PHE A 52 2.65 -10.33 26.44
CA PHE A 52 1.68 -11.42 26.48
C PHE A 52 2.08 -12.50 27.48
N LEU A 53 3.35 -12.91 27.50
CA LEU A 53 3.87 -13.88 28.47
C LEU A 53 3.79 -13.35 29.91
N LEU A 54 4.10 -12.07 30.13
CA LEU A 54 3.95 -11.42 31.43
C LEU A 54 2.48 -11.38 31.88
N ALA A 55 1.57 -11.05 30.97
CA ALA A 55 0.13 -11.06 31.25
C ALA A 55 -0.36 -12.47 31.61
N LEU A 56 0.12 -13.50 30.91
CA LEU A 56 -0.22 -14.90 31.19
C LEU A 56 0.32 -15.36 32.56
N ALA A 57 1.56 -14.96 32.90
CA ALA A 57 2.15 -15.25 34.21
C ALA A 57 1.36 -14.59 35.35
N LEU A 58 0.97 -13.33 35.19
CA LEU A 58 0.09 -12.63 36.14
C LEU A 58 -1.28 -13.32 36.27
N ALA A 59 -1.90 -13.72 35.15
CA ALA A 59 -3.17 -14.44 35.18
C ALA A 59 -3.05 -15.78 35.95
N GLY A 60 -1.99 -16.55 35.71
CA GLY A 60 -1.73 -17.81 36.43
C GLY A 60 -1.49 -17.62 37.93
N LEU A 61 -0.73 -16.59 38.33
CA LEU A 61 -0.53 -16.25 39.74
C LEU A 61 -1.83 -15.79 40.42
N GLY A 62 -2.69 -15.08 39.69
CA GLY A 62 -4.02 -14.66 40.15
C GLY A 62 -4.95 -15.84 40.40
N TRP A 63 -4.90 -16.87 39.56
CA TRP A 63 -5.69 -18.09 39.72
C TRP A 63 -5.42 -18.83 41.04
N TRP A 64 -4.18 -18.81 41.52
CA TRP A 64 -3.82 -19.37 42.82
C TRP A 64 -4.12 -18.46 44.03
N GLY A 65 -4.81 -17.34 43.81
CA GLY A 65 -5.21 -16.40 44.87
C GLY A 65 -4.06 -15.64 45.52
N LYS A 66 -2.88 -15.62 44.88
CA LYS A 66 -1.64 -15.05 45.45
C LYS A 66 -1.43 -13.56 45.13
N LEU A 67 -2.36 -12.91 44.45
CA LEU A 67 -2.17 -11.53 43.97
C LEU A 67 -2.94 -10.48 44.81
N PRO A 68 -2.29 -9.38 45.21
CA PRO A 68 -2.96 -8.25 45.85
C PRO A 68 -3.81 -7.46 44.85
N ALA A 69 -4.74 -6.63 45.34
CA ALA A 69 -5.60 -5.79 44.50
C ALA A 69 -4.81 -4.84 43.55
N THR A 70 -3.55 -4.51 43.88
CA THR A 70 -2.65 -3.73 43.03
C THR A 70 -2.25 -4.45 41.72
N ALA A 71 -2.44 -5.78 41.63
CA ALA A 71 -2.18 -6.54 40.42
C ALA A 71 -3.12 -6.16 39.26
N LEU A 72 -4.32 -5.62 39.55
CA LEU A 72 -5.21 -5.07 38.52
C LEU A 72 -4.59 -3.87 37.79
N TRP A 73 -3.91 -2.98 38.51
CA TRP A 73 -3.19 -1.85 37.91
C TRP A 73 -2.00 -2.31 37.06
N ALA A 74 -1.29 -3.35 37.50
CA ALA A 74 -0.22 -3.96 36.71
C ALA A 74 -0.76 -4.59 35.41
N ALA A 75 -1.88 -5.32 35.49
CA ALA A 75 -2.55 -5.90 34.33
C ALA A 75 -3.04 -4.82 33.35
N LEU A 76 -3.63 -3.73 33.86
CA LEU A 76 -4.04 -2.58 33.05
C LEU A 76 -2.83 -1.92 32.35
N GLY A 77 -1.72 -1.74 33.07
CA GLY A 77 -0.48 -1.20 32.51
C GLY A 77 0.10 -2.08 31.40
N LEU A 78 0.10 -3.40 31.57
CA LEU A 78 0.51 -4.35 30.54
C LEU A 78 -0.42 -4.31 29.32
N GLY A 79 -1.73 -4.24 29.54
CA GLY A 79 -2.72 -4.12 28.46
C GLY A 79 -2.52 -2.84 27.66
N LEU A 80 -2.31 -1.70 28.32
CA LEU A 80 -2.00 -0.43 27.67
C LEU A 80 -0.68 -0.49 26.90
N GLY A 81 0.37 -1.05 27.50
CA GLY A 81 1.65 -1.26 26.84
C GLY A 81 1.53 -2.13 25.60
N PHE A 82 0.72 -3.18 25.65
CA PHE A 82 0.45 -4.06 24.51
C PHE A 82 -0.28 -3.31 23.39
N LEU A 83 -1.29 -2.50 23.72
CA LEU A 83 -2.02 -1.70 22.74
C LEU A 83 -1.11 -0.69 22.05
N VAL A 84 -0.27 0.03 22.81
CA VAL A 84 0.71 0.98 22.26
C VAL A 84 1.70 0.24 21.35
N ALA A 85 2.22 -0.91 21.77
CA ALA A 85 3.12 -1.71 20.96
C ALA A 85 2.46 -2.24 19.68
N ALA A 86 1.17 -2.61 19.74
CA ALA A 86 0.40 -3.06 18.58
C ALA A 86 0.19 -1.94 17.55
N VAL A 87 -0.22 -0.75 17.99
CA VAL A 87 -0.39 0.43 17.11
C VAL A 87 0.96 0.87 16.52
N ALA A 88 2.02 0.86 17.32
CA ALA A 88 3.36 1.17 16.82
C ALA A 88 3.82 0.16 15.77
N HIS A 89 3.55 -1.14 15.99
CA HIS A 89 3.91 -2.20 15.06
C HIS A 89 3.22 -2.04 13.70
N ASP A 90 1.91 -1.77 13.71
CA ASP A 90 1.13 -1.52 12.50
C ASP A 90 1.66 -0.31 11.69
N ARG A 91 2.00 0.78 12.39
CA ARG A 91 2.62 1.95 11.75
C ARG A 91 3.99 1.65 11.14
N VAL A 92 4.81 0.87 11.83
CA VAL A 92 6.13 0.46 11.33
C VAL A 92 6.00 -0.45 10.12
N LEU A 93 5.03 -1.37 10.14
CA LEU A 93 4.73 -2.25 9.01
C LEU A 93 4.27 -1.45 7.79
N SER A 94 3.30 -0.55 7.97
CA SER A 94 2.80 0.34 6.91
C SER A 94 3.90 1.24 6.32
N ALA A 95 4.77 1.79 7.17
CA ALA A 95 5.93 2.55 6.71
C ALA A 95 6.94 1.67 5.96
N GLY A 96 7.07 0.40 6.36
CA GLY A 96 7.92 -0.60 5.72
C GLY A 96 7.44 -0.92 4.30
N GLU A 97 6.14 -1.16 4.11
CA GLU A 97 5.54 -1.39 2.79
C GLU A 97 5.77 -0.21 1.85
N ARG A 98 5.54 1.03 2.32
CA ARG A 98 5.83 2.25 1.54
C ARG A 98 7.29 2.34 1.12
N ALA A 99 8.21 2.08 2.04
CA ALA A 99 9.64 2.10 1.76
C ALA A 99 10.04 1.01 0.75
N ARG A 100 9.41 -0.18 0.83
CA ARG A 100 9.63 -1.29 -0.11
C ARG A 100 9.14 -0.96 -1.52
N HIS A 101 7.95 -0.37 -1.65
CA HIS A 101 7.46 0.07 -2.96
C HIS A 101 8.35 1.15 -3.58
N ARG A 102 8.77 2.16 -2.80
CA ARG A 102 9.71 3.19 -3.28
C ARG A 102 11.06 2.61 -3.68
N LEU A 103 11.57 1.63 -2.93
CA LEU A 103 12.77 0.91 -3.31
C LEU A 103 12.60 0.22 -4.67
N ALA A 104 11.51 -0.53 -4.85
CA ALA A 104 11.21 -1.24 -6.09
C ALA A 104 11.08 -0.29 -7.29
N ILE A 105 10.50 0.90 -7.12
CA ILE A 105 10.42 1.93 -8.17
C ILE A 105 11.83 2.34 -8.62
N ASN A 106 12.70 2.67 -7.67
CA ASN A 106 14.06 3.10 -7.97
C ASN A 106 14.91 1.97 -8.57
N GLU A 107 14.74 0.73 -8.10
CA GLU A 107 15.43 -0.44 -8.65
C GLU A 107 14.98 -0.77 -10.07
N ARG A 108 13.69 -0.61 -10.39
CA ARG A 108 13.21 -0.67 -11.78
C ARG A 108 13.76 0.46 -12.63
N GLY A 109 13.88 1.67 -12.08
CA GLY A 109 14.56 2.79 -12.75
C GLY A 109 16.00 2.45 -13.13
N LEU A 110 16.76 1.87 -12.21
CA LEU A 110 18.12 1.38 -12.48
C LEU A 110 18.14 0.25 -13.51
N ALA A 111 17.22 -0.72 -13.40
CA ALA A 111 17.13 -1.83 -14.34
C ALA A 111 16.87 -1.34 -15.78
N ARG A 112 16.04 -0.31 -15.96
CA ARG A 112 15.82 0.32 -17.28
C ARG A 112 17.07 1.00 -17.83
N LEU A 113 17.85 1.67 -16.97
CA LEU A 113 19.07 2.36 -17.39
C LEU A 113 20.25 1.41 -17.67
N GLU A 114 20.19 0.18 -17.16
CA GLU A 114 21.20 -0.86 -17.34
C GLU A 114 20.76 -1.99 -18.27
N ASP A 115 19.66 -1.82 -19.01
CA ASP A 115 19.09 -2.82 -19.92
C ASP A 115 18.85 -4.20 -19.26
N ARG A 116 18.52 -4.23 -17.97
CA ARG A 116 18.19 -5.46 -17.23
C ARG A 116 16.73 -5.84 -17.40
N TRP A 117 16.34 -6.15 -18.63
CA TRP A 117 14.96 -6.47 -19.04
C TRP A 117 14.29 -7.56 -18.19
N ALA A 118 15.03 -8.56 -17.73
CA ALA A 118 14.49 -9.64 -16.90
C ALA A 118 13.92 -9.17 -15.55
N GLU A 119 14.33 -7.99 -15.07
CA GLU A 119 13.86 -7.40 -13.81
C GLU A 119 12.61 -6.51 -13.99
N LEU A 120 12.19 -6.26 -15.25
CA LEU A 120 11.00 -5.48 -15.56
C LEU A 120 9.77 -6.40 -15.69
N PRO A 121 8.71 -6.21 -14.90
CA PRO A 121 7.69 -7.24 -14.73
C PRO A 121 6.65 -7.34 -15.86
N GLN A 122 6.46 -6.28 -16.66
CA GLN A 122 5.35 -6.23 -17.62
C GLN A 122 5.82 -6.45 -19.05
N LEU A 123 5.44 -7.58 -19.63
CA LEU A 123 5.75 -7.94 -21.02
C LEU A 123 4.76 -7.32 -22.01
N GLY A 124 3.51 -7.09 -21.60
CA GLY A 124 2.49 -6.55 -22.51
C GLY A 124 1.98 -7.55 -23.55
N GLU A 125 2.23 -8.85 -23.38
CA GLU A 125 1.77 -9.93 -24.28
C GLU A 125 0.26 -9.90 -24.53
N ALA A 126 -0.54 -9.46 -23.54
CA ALA A 126 -1.98 -9.31 -23.68
C ALA A 126 -2.41 -8.26 -24.73
N TYR A 127 -1.49 -7.39 -25.16
CA TYR A 127 -1.73 -6.34 -26.14
C TYR A 127 -1.07 -6.60 -27.49
N ASP A 128 -0.34 -7.72 -27.60
CA ASP A 128 0.31 -8.11 -28.84
C ASP A 128 -0.74 -8.54 -29.87
N ASP A 129 -0.59 -8.02 -31.08
CA ASP A 129 -1.46 -8.32 -32.21
C ASP A 129 -0.58 -8.69 -33.41
N PRO A 130 -0.49 -9.99 -33.76
CA PRO A 130 0.33 -10.45 -34.87
C PRO A 130 -0.06 -9.85 -36.23
N SER A 131 -1.28 -9.31 -36.36
CA SER A 131 -1.75 -8.67 -37.59
C SER A 131 -1.37 -7.20 -37.69
N HIS A 132 -0.77 -6.62 -36.64
CA HIS A 132 -0.46 -5.21 -36.60
C HIS A 132 0.68 -4.85 -37.57
N PRO A 133 0.57 -3.78 -38.39
CA PRO A 133 1.48 -3.53 -39.51
C PRO A 133 2.96 -3.37 -39.16
N TYR A 134 3.27 -3.03 -37.91
CA TYR A 134 4.64 -2.75 -37.45
C TYR A 134 4.94 -3.19 -36.01
N ALA A 135 3.98 -3.81 -35.29
CA ALA A 135 4.19 -4.07 -33.86
C ALA A 135 5.31 -5.09 -33.61
N HIS A 136 5.35 -6.12 -34.47
CA HIS A 136 6.37 -7.16 -34.43
C HIS A 136 7.74 -6.61 -34.84
N ASP A 137 7.82 -5.84 -35.93
CA ASP A 137 9.10 -5.32 -36.44
C ASP A 137 9.76 -4.29 -35.51
N LEU A 138 8.97 -3.58 -34.71
CA LEU A 138 9.45 -2.61 -33.72
C LEU A 138 9.55 -3.18 -32.30
N ASP A 139 9.35 -4.49 -32.13
CA ASP A 139 9.33 -5.15 -30.82
C ASP A 139 8.50 -4.37 -29.80
N LEU A 140 7.25 -4.04 -30.13
CA LEU A 140 6.42 -3.21 -29.24
C LEU A 140 6.03 -3.95 -27.97
N PHE A 141 5.71 -5.24 -28.06
CA PHE A 141 5.24 -6.08 -26.95
C PHE A 141 6.07 -7.35 -26.80
N GLY A 142 6.01 -7.97 -25.63
CA GLY A 142 6.74 -9.20 -25.31
C GLY A 142 8.00 -8.96 -24.47
N ARG A 143 8.94 -9.89 -24.59
CA ARG A 143 10.22 -9.83 -23.87
C ARG A 143 11.18 -8.86 -24.57
N SER A 144 11.82 -8.00 -23.78
CA SER A 144 12.76 -6.99 -24.25
C SER A 144 12.12 -5.98 -25.22
N SER A 145 10.85 -5.65 -24.99
CA SER A 145 10.04 -4.83 -25.88
C SER A 145 9.97 -3.35 -25.45
N LEU A 146 9.59 -2.46 -26.36
CA LEU A 146 9.42 -1.03 -26.04
C LEU A 146 8.39 -0.81 -24.92
N PHE A 147 7.30 -1.57 -24.92
CA PHE A 147 6.31 -1.53 -23.85
C PHE A 147 6.91 -1.92 -22.50
N GLN A 148 7.70 -3.00 -22.44
CA GLN A 148 8.36 -3.43 -21.19
C GLN A 148 9.30 -2.35 -20.64
N LEU A 149 9.98 -1.61 -21.52
CA LEU A 149 10.87 -0.51 -21.13
C LEU A 149 10.10 0.66 -20.53
N LEU A 150 9.02 1.08 -21.22
CA LEU A 150 8.29 2.31 -20.94
C LEU A 150 7.27 2.16 -19.82
N ASP A 151 6.75 0.96 -19.59
CA ASP A 151 5.67 0.79 -18.63
C ASP A 151 6.09 1.15 -17.19
N ALA A 152 5.53 2.25 -16.72
CA ALA A 152 5.56 2.71 -15.33
C ALA A 152 4.13 2.91 -14.79
N THR A 153 3.13 2.37 -15.49
CA THR A 153 1.73 2.52 -15.12
C THR A 153 1.40 1.71 -13.87
N THR A 154 0.45 2.19 -13.07
CA THR A 154 0.03 1.50 -11.84
C THR A 154 -1.38 0.91 -11.95
N THR A 155 -2.12 1.17 -13.03
CA THR A 155 -3.49 0.71 -13.24
C THR A 155 -3.64 0.02 -14.59
N ARG A 156 -4.62 -0.88 -14.72
CA ARG A 156 -4.91 -1.57 -15.99
C ARG A 156 -5.31 -0.59 -17.09
N TRP A 157 -6.05 0.46 -16.76
CA TRP A 157 -6.42 1.50 -17.74
C TRP A 157 -5.22 2.30 -18.23
N GLY A 158 -4.27 2.62 -17.35
CA GLY A 158 -3.02 3.27 -17.76
C GLY A 158 -2.21 2.39 -18.70
N GLU A 159 -2.15 1.09 -18.38
CA GLU A 159 -1.49 0.08 -19.19
C GLU A 159 -2.11 -0.06 -20.59
N GLU A 160 -3.43 -0.21 -20.67
CA GLU A 160 -4.20 -0.25 -21.92
C GLU A 160 -4.01 1.03 -22.74
N ARG A 161 -3.96 2.19 -22.07
CA ARG A 161 -3.72 3.48 -22.72
C ARG A 161 -2.34 3.55 -23.34
N LEU A 162 -1.31 3.11 -22.62
CA LEU A 162 0.07 3.06 -23.12
C LEU A 162 0.17 2.11 -24.33
N ALA A 163 -0.40 0.90 -24.22
CA ALA A 163 -0.43 -0.05 -25.32
C ALA A 163 -1.16 0.51 -26.56
N GLY A 164 -2.26 1.23 -26.36
CA GLY A 164 -2.97 1.94 -27.43
C GLY A 164 -2.09 3.01 -28.10
N TRP A 165 -1.35 3.80 -27.31
CA TRP A 165 -0.46 4.83 -27.84
C TRP A 165 0.73 4.28 -28.61
N LEU A 166 1.22 3.08 -28.28
CA LEU A 166 2.30 2.42 -29.03
C LEU A 166 1.81 1.84 -30.37
N ARG A 167 0.56 1.35 -30.42
CA ARG A 167 -0.04 0.81 -31.65
C ARG A 167 -0.56 1.87 -32.62
N GLN A 168 -0.89 3.06 -32.11
CA GLN A 168 -1.45 4.11 -32.96
C GLN A 168 -0.80 5.46 -32.66
N GLY A 169 -0.12 5.99 -33.68
CA GLY A 169 0.40 7.35 -33.67
C GLY A 169 -0.72 8.39 -33.51
N ALA A 170 -0.38 9.50 -32.86
CA ALA A 170 -1.30 10.62 -32.65
C ALA A 170 -1.06 11.77 -33.65
N PRO A 171 -2.04 12.64 -33.90
CA PRO A 171 -1.82 13.88 -34.65
C PRO A 171 -0.75 14.76 -34.01
N SER A 172 -0.09 15.61 -34.80
CA SER A 172 1.01 16.47 -34.34
C SER A 172 0.64 17.38 -33.17
N SER A 173 -0.59 17.91 -33.14
CA SER A 173 -1.11 18.73 -32.04
C SER A 173 -1.20 17.96 -30.72
N GLU A 174 -1.63 16.70 -30.78
CA GLU A 174 -1.71 15.84 -29.60
C GLU A 174 -0.32 15.41 -29.12
N ILE A 175 0.61 15.12 -30.05
CA ILE A 175 2.01 14.82 -29.72
C ILE A 175 2.63 16.00 -28.94
N ALA A 176 2.46 17.23 -29.43
CA ALA A 176 2.99 18.42 -28.75
C ALA A 176 2.40 18.59 -27.34
N SER A 177 1.10 18.37 -27.18
CA SER A 177 0.43 18.42 -25.87
C SER A 177 0.97 17.36 -24.90
N ARG A 178 1.18 16.12 -25.36
CA ARG A 178 1.76 15.04 -24.53
C ARG A 178 3.21 15.34 -24.14
N GLN A 179 4.01 15.86 -25.07
CA GLN A 179 5.40 16.25 -24.80
C GLN A 179 5.49 17.37 -23.75
N GLN A 180 4.59 18.36 -23.84
CA GLN A 180 4.50 19.42 -22.84
C GLN A 180 4.14 18.86 -21.45
N ALA A 181 3.15 17.96 -21.37
CA ALA A 181 2.79 17.31 -20.11
C ALA A 181 3.95 16.49 -19.52
N VAL A 182 4.71 15.79 -20.37
CA VAL A 182 5.92 15.05 -19.94
C VAL A 182 6.98 16.03 -19.43
N ALA A 183 7.23 17.15 -20.12
CA ALA A 183 8.20 18.16 -19.71
C ALA A 183 7.83 18.82 -18.37
N GLU A 184 6.54 19.03 -18.11
CA GLU A 184 6.03 19.55 -16.83
C GLU A 184 6.25 18.55 -15.68
N LEU A 185 5.99 17.26 -15.91
CA LEU A 185 6.13 16.22 -14.89
C LEU A 185 7.57 15.74 -14.71
N ALA A 186 8.42 15.85 -15.74
CA ALA A 186 9.80 15.37 -15.73
C ALA A 186 10.61 15.82 -14.49
N PRO A 187 10.64 17.11 -14.11
CA PRO A 187 11.40 17.58 -12.94
C PRO A 187 10.76 17.23 -11.59
N LEU A 188 9.47 16.84 -11.55
CA LEU A 188 8.72 16.58 -10.32
C LEU A 188 8.93 15.13 -9.82
N VAL A 189 10.20 14.76 -9.56
CA VAL A 189 10.60 13.37 -9.28
C VAL A 189 9.93 12.83 -8.01
N GLU A 190 9.85 13.63 -6.95
CA GLU A 190 9.18 13.26 -5.69
C GLU A 190 7.70 12.96 -5.91
N LEU A 191 7.00 13.83 -6.65
CA LEU A 191 5.58 13.66 -6.95
C LEU A 191 5.34 12.38 -7.75
N ARG A 192 6.18 12.13 -8.76
CA ARG A 192 6.09 10.92 -9.60
C ARG A 192 6.32 9.66 -8.79
N GLU A 193 7.35 9.64 -7.94
CA GLU A 193 7.64 8.49 -7.07
C GLU A 193 6.52 8.26 -6.06
N GLU A 194 5.97 9.31 -5.47
CA GLU A 194 4.84 9.22 -4.54
C GLU A 194 3.58 8.69 -5.22
N LEU A 195 3.22 9.23 -6.39
CA LEU A 195 2.07 8.76 -7.17
C LEU A 195 2.22 7.29 -7.57
N GLU A 196 3.41 6.88 -8.02
CA GLU A 196 3.68 5.49 -8.36
C GLU A 196 3.65 4.59 -7.12
N ALA A 197 4.18 5.05 -5.97
CA ALA A 197 4.18 4.29 -4.72
C ALA A 197 2.75 4.08 -4.18
N GLU A 198 1.93 5.14 -4.15
CA GLU A 198 0.53 5.06 -3.74
C GLU A 198 -0.27 4.14 -4.67
N GLY A 199 -0.05 4.24 -5.99
CA GLY A 199 -0.69 3.33 -6.95
C GLY A 199 -0.33 1.86 -6.73
N ARG A 200 0.92 1.57 -6.35
CA ARG A 200 1.40 0.20 -6.06
C ARG A 200 0.91 -0.35 -4.72
N MET A 201 0.57 0.51 -3.76
CA MET A 201 0.00 0.07 -2.48
C MET A 201 -1.45 -0.40 -2.61
N LEU A 202 -2.16 -0.01 -3.67
CA LEU A 202 -3.56 -0.40 -3.86
C LEU A 202 -3.74 -1.89 -4.14
N ALA A 203 -2.82 -2.50 -4.88
CA ALA A 203 -2.83 -3.92 -5.21
C ALA A 203 -1.47 -4.38 -5.74
N GLU A 204 -1.11 -5.64 -5.47
CA GLU A 204 0.10 -6.26 -6.02
C GLU A 204 0.06 -6.34 -7.56
N THR A 205 -1.12 -6.63 -8.11
CA THR A 205 -1.41 -6.55 -9.55
C THR A 205 -2.11 -5.24 -9.86
N LYS A 206 -1.81 -4.64 -11.03
CA LYS A 206 -2.46 -3.40 -11.49
C LYS A 206 -4.00 -3.53 -11.36
N PRO A 207 -4.64 -2.77 -10.47
CA PRO A 207 -6.07 -2.92 -10.22
C PRO A 207 -6.85 -2.47 -11.46
N ASP A 208 -8.01 -3.10 -11.65
CA ASP A 208 -9.00 -2.70 -12.65
C ASP A 208 -9.91 -1.60 -12.07
N PRO A 209 -9.79 -0.34 -12.53
CA PRO A 209 -10.61 0.76 -12.04
C PRO A 209 -12.11 0.56 -12.28
N ALA A 210 -12.50 -0.27 -13.26
CA ALA A 210 -13.91 -0.48 -13.62
C ALA A 210 -14.72 -1.05 -12.44
N ARG A 211 -14.12 -1.93 -11.62
CA ARG A 211 -14.79 -2.49 -10.43
C ARG A 211 -15.09 -1.42 -9.38
N MET A 212 -14.16 -0.49 -9.17
CA MET A 212 -14.33 0.61 -8.22
C MET A 212 -15.39 1.60 -8.69
N LEU A 213 -15.40 1.94 -9.98
CA LEU A 213 -16.42 2.79 -10.58
C LEU A 213 -17.81 2.15 -10.52
N ALA A 214 -17.93 0.88 -10.90
CA ALA A 214 -19.19 0.13 -10.79
C ALA A 214 -19.70 0.08 -9.34
N TRP A 215 -18.80 -0.07 -8.37
CA TRP A 215 -19.14 0.03 -6.95
C TRP A 215 -19.63 1.43 -6.56
N ALA A 216 -18.94 2.49 -6.98
CA ALA A 216 -19.28 3.88 -6.65
C ALA A 216 -20.62 4.31 -7.27
N GLU A 217 -20.92 3.80 -8.47
CA GLU A 217 -22.16 4.06 -9.19
C GLU A 217 -23.33 3.17 -8.73
N SER A 218 -23.04 2.08 -8.00
CA SER A 218 -24.07 1.19 -7.49
C SER A 218 -24.96 1.91 -6.46
N LYS A 219 -26.27 1.94 -6.70
CA LYS A 219 -27.28 2.42 -5.74
C LYS A 219 -27.41 1.41 -4.59
N ARG A 220 -26.47 1.42 -3.64
CA ARG A 220 -26.53 0.54 -2.45
C ARG A 220 -27.78 0.87 -1.63
N PRO A 221 -28.55 -0.13 -1.15
CA PRO A 221 -29.66 0.13 -0.24
C PRO A 221 -29.13 0.69 1.08
N ALA A 222 -29.46 1.94 1.37
CA ALA A 222 -29.01 2.70 2.54
C ALA A 222 -29.30 2.04 3.91
N ARG A 223 -30.12 0.99 3.95
CA ARG A 223 -30.52 0.27 5.17
C ARG A 223 -29.38 -0.54 5.78
N PHE A 224 -28.57 -1.20 4.94
CA PHE A 224 -27.45 -2.04 5.42
C PHE A 224 -26.28 -1.19 5.94
N ALA A 225 -26.00 -0.06 5.28
CA ALA A 225 -24.97 0.90 5.71
C ALA A 225 -25.35 1.61 7.02
N ARG A 226 -26.64 1.87 7.27
CA ARG A 226 -27.09 2.58 8.47
C ARG A 226 -27.01 1.73 9.73
N VAL A 227 -27.41 0.45 9.68
CA VAL A 227 -27.33 -0.46 10.84
C VAL A 227 -25.88 -0.87 11.12
N SER A 228 -25.08 -1.12 10.07
CA SER A 228 -23.64 -1.42 10.19
C SER A 228 -22.84 -0.31 10.85
N ARG A 229 -23.21 0.97 10.69
CA ARG A 229 -22.46 2.11 11.25
C ARG A 229 -22.55 2.22 12.78
N TRP A 230 -23.65 1.77 13.38
CA TRP A 230 -23.85 1.83 14.85
C TRP A 230 -23.39 0.57 15.56
N LEU A 231 -23.27 -0.55 14.83
CA LEU A 231 -22.92 -1.85 15.38
C LEU A 231 -21.57 -1.83 16.16
N PRO A 232 -20.49 -1.19 15.68
CA PRO A 232 -19.22 -1.11 16.41
C PRO A 232 -19.30 -0.26 17.69
N PHE A 233 -20.25 0.67 17.78
CA PHE A 233 -20.42 1.55 18.94
C PHE A 233 -21.40 0.99 19.98
N ALA A 234 -22.38 0.19 19.54
CA ALA A 234 -23.38 -0.41 20.42
C ALA A 234 -22.88 -1.71 21.09
N LEU A 235 -22.00 -2.45 20.42
CA LEU A 235 -21.49 -3.72 20.93
C LEU A 235 -20.61 -3.60 22.18
N PRO A 236 -19.62 -2.69 22.27
CA PRO A 236 -18.78 -2.55 23.46
C PRO A 236 -19.55 -2.28 24.76
N PRO A 237 -20.49 -1.31 24.83
CA PRO A 237 -21.29 -1.10 26.04
C PRO A 237 -22.24 -2.27 26.31
N LEU A 238 -22.74 -2.97 25.29
CA LEU A 238 -23.56 -4.17 25.48
C LEU A 238 -22.77 -5.31 26.13
N THR A 239 -21.54 -5.57 25.67
CA THR A 239 -20.64 -6.54 26.34
C THR A 239 -20.29 -6.13 27.76
N LEU A 240 -20.03 -4.83 27.99
CA LEU A 240 -19.73 -4.33 29.32
C LEU A 240 -20.93 -4.48 30.26
N ALA A 241 -22.14 -4.21 29.78
CA ALA A 241 -23.39 -4.41 30.52
C ALA A 241 -23.63 -5.90 30.83
N LEU A 242 -23.37 -6.81 29.87
CA LEU A 242 -23.48 -8.26 30.08
C LEU A 242 -22.43 -8.79 31.07
N TYR A 243 -21.21 -8.23 31.05
CA TYR A 243 -20.17 -8.55 32.02
C TYR A 243 -20.58 -8.12 33.43
N LEU A 244 -21.02 -6.87 33.60
CA LEU A 244 -21.48 -6.36 34.89
C LEU A 244 -22.70 -7.12 35.40
N ALA A 245 -23.68 -7.42 34.54
CA ALA A 245 -24.86 -8.21 34.91
C ALA A 245 -24.50 -9.65 35.34
N GLY A 246 -23.44 -10.24 34.76
CA GLY A 246 -22.90 -11.52 35.21
C GLY A 246 -22.21 -11.44 36.58
N ASP A 247 -21.46 -10.37 36.82
CA ASP A 247 -20.73 -10.12 38.08
C ASP A 247 -21.69 -9.87 39.26
N PHE A 248 -22.81 -9.19 39.03
CA PHE A 248 -23.89 -9.01 40.01
C PHE A 248 -24.80 -10.24 40.18
N GLY A 249 -24.52 -11.35 39.50
CA GLY A 249 -25.27 -12.61 39.63
C GLY A 249 -26.67 -12.60 39.01
N LEU A 250 -27.00 -11.60 38.19
CA LEU A 250 -28.30 -11.48 37.50
C LEU A 250 -28.38 -12.44 36.29
N LEU A 251 -27.25 -12.87 35.76
CA LEU A 251 -27.14 -13.78 34.61
C LEU A 251 -26.01 -14.81 34.81
N PRO A 252 -26.10 -15.99 34.17
CA PRO A 252 -25.02 -16.97 34.19
C PRO A 252 -23.72 -16.35 33.62
N ALA A 253 -22.64 -16.43 34.40
CA ALA A 253 -21.30 -15.93 34.06
C ALA A 253 -20.64 -16.58 32.83
N ARG A 254 -21.38 -17.34 32.02
CA ARG A 254 -20.92 -17.90 30.73
C ARG A 254 -21.40 -17.07 29.53
N LEU A 255 -22.39 -16.19 29.71
CA LEU A 255 -22.98 -15.41 28.63
C LEU A 255 -22.08 -14.27 28.13
N TRP A 256 -21.15 -13.76 28.94
CA TRP A 256 -20.19 -12.75 28.49
C TRP A 256 -19.21 -13.28 27.42
N PHE A 257 -18.89 -14.59 27.44
CA PHE A 257 -18.10 -15.23 26.37
C PHE A 257 -18.80 -15.17 25.00
N ALA A 258 -20.14 -15.20 24.97
CA ALA A 258 -20.89 -15.06 23.71
C ALA A 258 -20.76 -13.64 23.14
N GLY A 259 -20.73 -12.62 24.00
CA GLY A 259 -20.48 -11.23 23.60
C GLY A 259 -19.06 -11.00 23.07
N LEU A 260 -18.05 -11.57 23.73
CA LEU A 260 -16.67 -11.58 23.23
C LEU A 260 -16.53 -12.34 21.92
N GLY A 261 -17.20 -13.50 21.79
CA GLY A 261 -17.22 -14.28 20.56
C GLY A 261 -17.83 -13.50 19.39
N ALA A 262 -18.92 -12.77 19.62
CA ALA A 262 -19.54 -11.90 18.62
C ALA A 262 -18.62 -10.75 18.19
N GLN A 263 -17.87 -10.15 19.13
CA GLN A 263 -16.88 -9.12 18.83
C GLN A 263 -15.69 -9.65 18.04
N ALA A 264 -15.16 -10.83 18.41
CA ALA A 264 -14.08 -11.48 17.70
C ALA A 264 -14.49 -11.87 16.28
N ALA A 265 -15.72 -12.36 16.08
CA ALA A 265 -16.25 -12.66 14.75
C ALA A 265 -16.34 -11.40 13.88
N ILE A 266 -16.87 -10.29 14.42
CA ILE A 266 -16.97 -9.03 13.65
C ILE A 266 -15.58 -8.46 13.33
N ALA A 267 -14.63 -8.52 14.26
CA ALA A 267 -13.24 -8.10 14.00
C ALA A 267 -12.58 -8.98 12.93
N PHE A 268 -12.82 -10.29 12.95
CA PHE A 268 -12.30 -11.22 11.94
C PHE A 268 -12.91 -11.02 10.55
N PHE A 269 -14.20 -10.68 10.46
CA PHE A 269 -14.85 -10.36 9.18
C PHE A 269 -14.62 -8.92 8.70
N ALA A 270 -14.08 -8.05 9.55
CA ALA A 270 -13.77 -6.65 9.23
C ALA A 270 -12.27 -6.39 8.98
N SER A 271 -11.40 -7.39 9.19
CA SER A 271 -9.98 -7.37 8.81
C SER A 271 -9.75 -8.10 7.50
#